data_AF-A0A938T6X1-F1
#
_entry.id   AF-A0A938T6X1-F1
#
_cell.length_a   1.000
_cell.length_b   1.000
_cell.length_c   1.000
_cell.angle_alpha   90.00
_cell.angle_beta   90.00
_cell.angle_gamma   90.00
#
_symmetry.space_group_name_H-M   'P 1'
#
loop_
_entity.id
_entity.type
_entity.pdbx_description
1 polymer ?
#
loop_
_entity_poly.entity_id
_entity_poly.type
_entity_poly.pdbx_seq_one_letter_code
_entity_poly.pdbx_strand_id
1 'polypeptide(L)' 'MKIGFDVAKLCIKSIVTRILLATSDADFIPAIHFAKTYNVEVVLLSDIDFIKRTKGRLLKAFTSHRLV' A
#
# COMPACT_ATOMS: atom_id res chain seq x y z
N MET A 1 9.64 9.62 10.27
CA MET A 1 8.35 10.06 9.68
C MET A 1 7.31 8.97 9.92
N LYS A 2 6.09 9.31 10.36
CA LYS A 2 5.02 8.33 10.68
C LYS A 2 4.00 8.16 9.55
N ILE A 3 4.45 8.16 8.29
CA ILE A 3 3.55 8.17 7.12
C ILE A 3 2.59 6.97 7.13
N GLY A 4 3.05 5.78 7.54
CA GLY A 4 2.16 4.62 7.67
C GLY A 4 0.98 4.83 8.64
N PHE A 5 1.18 5.63 9.69
CA PHE A 5 0.12 6.00 10.64
C PHE A 5 -0.83 7.06 10.06
N ASP A 6 -0.31 7.98 9.26
CA ASP A 6 -1.12 8.98 8.57
C ASP A 6 -2.01 8.33 7.50
N VAL A 7 -1.48 7.36 6.74
CA VAL A 7 -2.24 6.51 5.80
C VAL A 7 -3.38 5.79 6.53
N ALA A 8 -3.09 5.17 7.67
CA ALA A 8 -4.12 4.51 8.48
C ALA A 8 -5.18 5.51 8.98
N LYS A 9 -4.76 6.70 9.43
CA LYS A 9 -5.66 7.75 9.93
C LYS A 9 -6.60 8.30 8.84
N LEU A 10 -6.15 8.39 7.59
CA LEU A 10 -6.99 8.74 6.45
C LEU A 10 -8.08 7.68 6.21
N CYS A 11 -7.76 6.41 6.41
CA CYS A 11 -8.70 5.30 6.23
C CYS A 11 -9.79 5.26 7.32
N ILE A 12 -9.41 5.44 8.59
CA ILE A 12 -10.35 5.36 9.75
C ILE A 12 -11.50 6.36 9.62
N LYS A 13 -11.20 7.56 9.13
CA LYS A 13 -12.20 8.62 9.03
C LYS A 13 -13.09 8.51 7.79
N SER A 14 -12.89 7.48 6.96
CA SER A 14 -13.55 7.32 5.65
C SER A 14 -13.49 8.57 4.77
N ILE A 15 -12.45 9.40 4.96
CA ILE A 15 -12.27 10.65 4.21
C ILE A 15 -11.83 10.35 2.78
N VAL A 16 -11.18 9.20 2.58
CA VAL A 16 -10.64 8.77 1.29
C VAL A 16 -11.21 7.41 0.92
N THR A 17 -11.52 7.25 -0.36
CA THR A 17 -11.90 5.97 -0.96
C THR A 17 -10.72 5.28 -1.65
N ARG A 18 -9.70 6.05 -2.01
CA ARG A 18 -8.50 5.58 -2.70
C ARG A 18 -7.24 6.30 -2.21
N ILE A 19 -6.13 5.57 -2.08
CA ILE A 19 -4.80 6.08 -1.74
C ILE A 19 -3.83 5.65 -2.83
N LEU A 20 -3.10 6.62 -3.40
CA LEU A 20 -1.99 6.37 -4.30
C LEU A 20 -0.69 6.42 -3.49
N LEU A 21 -0.01 5.29 -3.36
CA LEU A 21 1.20 5.17 -2.57
C LEU A 21 2.40 4.91 -3.47
N ALA A 22 3.19 5.96 -3.71
CA ALA A 22 4.45 5.86 -4.45
C ALA A 22 5.60 5.56 -3.49
N THR A 23 6.01 4.29 -3.40
CA THR A 23 7.09 3.87 -2.49
C THR A 23 7.74 2.57 -2.95
N SER A 24 9.05 2.45 -2.71
CA SER A 24 9.79 1.18 -2.77
C SER A 24 10.02 0.57 -1.38
N ASP A 25 9.46 1.18 -0.33
CA ASP A 25 9.69 0.76 1.04
C ASP A 25 8.65 -0.28 1.50
N ALA A 26 9.13 -1.40 2.00
CA ALA A 26 8.31 -2.49 2.52
C ALA A 26 7.64 -2.14 3.87
N ASP A 27 8.10 -1.11 4.58
CA ASP A 27 7.55 -0.68 5.86
C ASP A 27 6.08 -0.23 5.78
N PHE A 28 5.56 -0.01 4.56
CA PHE A 28 4.17 0.37 4.32
C PHE A 28 3.18 -0.80 4.24
N ILE A 29 3.64 -2.05 4.19
CA ILE A 29 2.76 -3.23 4.09
C ILE A 29 1.69 -3.26 5.19
N PRO A 30 2.01 -2.99 6.48
CA PRO A 30 0.98 -2.94 7.52
C PRO A 30 -0.08 -1.88 7.26
N ALA A 31 0.31 -0.71 6.74
CA ALA A 31 -0.62 0.37 6.40
C ALA A 31 -1.53 0.00 5.22
N ILE A 32 -1.00 -0.71 4.22
CA ILE A 32 -1.77 -1.24 3.08
C ILE A 32 -2.80 -2.26 3.56
N HIS A 33 -2.39 -3.21 4.40
CA HIS A 33 -3.31 -4.20 4.97
C HIS A 33 -4.38 -3.54 5.84
N PHE A 34 -4.02 -2.52 6.61
CA PHE A 34 -4.96 -1.75 7.41
C PHE A 34 -5.97 -1.00 6.52
N ALA A 35 -5.53 -0.35 5.45
CA ALA A 35 -6.44 0.35 4.52
C ALA A 35 -7.52 -0.60 3.95
N LYS A 36 -7.14 -1.85 3.66
CA LYS A 36 -8.05 -2.90 3.19
C LYS A 36 -9.18 -3.22 4.18
N THR A 37 -8.91 -3.21 5.49
CA THR A 37 -9.96 -3.46 6.50
C THR A 37 -11.02 -2.38 6.53
N TYR A 38 -10.73 -1.20 5.98
CA TYR A 38 -11.65 -0.06 5.86
C TYR A 38 -12.20 0.13 4.45
N ASN A 39 -12.06 -0.87 3.56
CA ASN A 39 -12.48 -0.81 2.15
C ASN A 39 -11.88 0.37 1.36
N VAL A 40 -10.69 0.83 1.75
CA VAL A 40 -9.96 1.87 1.02
C VAL A 40 -9.06 1.20 -0.02
N GLU A 41 -9.20 1.60 -1.28
CA GLU A 41 -8.37 1.07 -2.37
C GLU A 41 -6.97 1.67 -2.29
N VAL A 42 -5.92 0.84 -2.25
CA VAL A 42 -4.54 1.32 -2.30
C VAL A 42 -3.93 0.93 -3.65
N VAL A 43 -3.46 1.93 -4.40
CA VAL A 43 -2.70 1.73 -5.63
C VAL A 43 -1.24 1.99 -5.30
N LEU A 44 -0.41 0.96 -5.43
CA LEU A 44 1.02 1.08 -5.20
C LEU A 44 1.73 1.44 -6.51
N LEU A 45 2.44 2.56 -6.51
CA LEU A 45 3.37 2.91 -7.58
C LEU A 45 4.78 2.57 -7.11
N SER A 46 5.36 1.52 -7.67
CA SER A 46 6.76 1.19 -7.44
C SER A 46 7.44 0.81 -8.73
N ASP A 47 8.76 0.99 -8.75
CA ASP A 47 9.60 0.58 -9.86
C ASP A 47 9.42 -0.92 -10.11
N ILE A 48 9.00 -1.30 -11.32
CA ILE A 48 8.74 -2.68 -11.73
C ILE A 48 9.97 -3.57 -11.47
N ASP A 49 11.18 -3.02 -11.63
CA ASP A 49 12.42 -3.74 -11.40
C ASP A 49 12.73 -3.98 -9.92
N PHE A 50 12.16 -3.17 -9.03
CA PHE A 50 12.23 -3.36 -7.58
C PHE A 50 11.25 -4.44 -7.12
N ILE A 51 10.02 -4.46 -7.65
CA ILE A 51 9.01 -5.49 -7.35
C ILE A 51 9.53 -6.88 -7.75
N LYS A 52 10.12 -7.01 -8.94
CA LYS A 52 10.68 -8.29 -9.42
C LYS A 52 11.81 -8.82 -8.55
N ARG A 53 12.60 -7.93 -7.93
CA ARG A 53 13.71 -8.29 -7.03
C ARG A 53 13.23 -8.72 -5.64
N THR A 54 12.07 -8.26 -5.19
CA THR A 54 11.54 -8.60 -3.87
C THR A 54 10.84 -9.96 -3.88
N LYS A 55 11.36 -10.93 -3.10
CA LYS A 55 10.91 -12.33 -3.04
C LYS A 55 9.38 -12.46 -2.95
N GLY A 56 8.83 -13.48 -3.62
CA GLY A 56 7.42 -13.70 -3.97
C GLY A 56 6.31 -13.52 -2.91
N ARG A 57 6.61 -13.37 -1.61
CA ARG A 57 5.61 -12.99 -0.60
C ARG A 57 5.22 -11.51 -0.70
N LEU A 58 6.20 -10.64 -0.99
CA LEU A 58 5.97 -9.20 -1.16
C LEU A 58 5.17 -8.93 -2.43
N LEU A 59 5.59 -9.56 -3.53
CA LEU A 59 4.85 -9.59 -4.79
C LEU A 59 3.38 -9.98 -4.59
N LYS A 60 3.05 -11.00 -3.80
CA LYS A 60 1.65 -11.37 -3.51
C LYS A 60 0.87 -10.30 -2.73
N ALA A 61 1.52 -9.62 -1.79
CA ALA A 61 0.90 -8.50 -1.05
C ALA A 61 0.63 -7.32 -1.99
N PHE A 62 1.52 -7.07 -2.95
CA PHE A 62 1.39 -5.98 -3.92
C PHE A 62 0.46 -6.30 -5.10
N THR A 63 0.47 -7.53 -5.63
CA THR A 63 -0.39 -7.94 -6.77
C THR A 63 -1.84 -8.18 -6.41
N SER A 64 -2.15 -8.29 -5.11
CA SER A 64 -3.55 -8.23 -4.66
C SER A 64 -4.15 -6.82 -4.76
N HIS A 65 -3.33 -5.82 -5.10
CA HIS A 65 -3.73 -4.47 -5.47
C HIS A 65 -3.38 -4.24 -6.94
N ARG A 66 -4.20 -3.45 -7.63
CA ARG A 66 -3.98 -3.17 -9.06
C ARG A 66 -2.72 -2.33 -9.21
N LEU A 67 -1.64 -2.95 -9.67
CA LEU A 67 -0.45 -2.25 -10.16
C LEU A 67 -0.87 -1.58 -11.48
N VAL A 68 -0.82 -0.24 -11.51
CA VAL A 68 -1.03 0.57 -12.72
C VAL A 68 0.27 1.25 -13.07
#